data_AF-A0A699VWQ6-F1
#
_entry.id   AF-A0A699VWQ6-F1
#
_cell.length_a   1.000
_cell.length_b   1.000
_cell.length_c   1.000
_cell.angle_alpha   90.00
_cell.angle_beta   90.00
_cell.angle_gamma   90.00
#
_symmetry.space_group_name_H-M   'P 1'
#
loop_
_entity.id
_entity.type
_entity.pdbx_description
1 polymer ?
#
loop_
_entity_poly.entity_id
_entity_poly.type
_entity_poly.pdbx_seq_one_letter_code
_entity_poly.pdbx_strand_id
1 'polypeptide(L)' 'HILNQKDLNMRQRRWLEFLSDYDCEILYHPGMANVVTDALSRKEREPLRVQALVMTIGLDIPKQILNS' A
#
# COMPACT_ATOMS: atom_id res chain seq x y z
N HIS A 1 9.12 22.16 5.96
CA HIS A 1 9.87 22.45 7.21
C HIS A 1 9.24 21.70 8.39
N ILE A 2 8.99 20.38 8.23
CA ILE A 2 8.31 19.54 9.24
C ILE A 2 9.26 19.19 10.39
N LEU A 3 10.55 18.99 10.09
CA LEU A 3 11.59 18.63 11.08
C LEU A 3 11.90 19.75 12.09
N ASN A 4 11.50 20.98 11.78
CA ASN A 4 11.80 22.17 12.59
C ASN A 4 10.58 22.70 13.35
N GLN A 5 9.46 21.95 13.34
CA GLN A 5 8.29 22.27 14.16
C GLN A 5 8.50 21.71 15.56
N LYS A 6 8.36 22.57 16.59
CA LYS A 6 8.58 22.20 17.99
C LYS A 6 7.60 21.14 18.50
N ASP A 7 6.34 21.23 18.06
CA ASP A 7 5.27 20.33 18.47
C ASP A 7 4.67 19.62 17.26
N LEU A 8 4.97 18.32 17.14
CA LEU A 8 4.38 17.44 16.15
C LEU A 8 3.21 16.66 16.76
N ASN A 9 2.14 16.52 15.98
CA ASN A 9 1.03 15.62 16.33
C ASN A 9 1.55 14.17 16.35
N MET A 10 0.95 13.31 17.19
CA MET A 10 1.24 11.87 17.29
C MET A 10 1.30 11.17 15.93
N ARG A 11 0.40 11.53 14.99
CA ARG A 11 0.44 10.98 13.62
C ARG A 11 1.75 11.34 12.91
N GLN A 12 2.17 12.59 12.97
CA GLN A 12 3.40 13.06 12.31
C GLN A 12 4.64 12.40 12.92
N ARG A 13 4.70 12.23 14.25
CA ARG A 13 5.80 11.51 14.92
C ARG A 13 5.91 10.06 14.44
N ARG A 14 4.79 9.34 14.40
CA ARG A 14 4.75 7.96 13.89
C ARG A 14 5.25 7.85 12.44
N TRP A 15 4.91 8.81 11.58
CA TRP A 15 5.41 8.85 10.21
C TRP A 15 6.90 9.18 10.15
N LEU A 16 7.43 10.05 11.02
CA LEU A 16 8.86 10.33 11.08
C LEU A 16 9.67 9.13 11.57
N GLU A 17 9.19 8.42 12.59
CA GLU A 17 9.80 7.16 13.06
C GLU A 17 9.84 6.11 11.93
N PHE A 18 8.78 6.02 11.12
CA PHE A 18 8.76 5.10 9.98
C PHE A 18 9.75 5.53 8.88
N LEU A 19 9.84 6.82 8.61
CA LEU A 19 10.70 7.35 7.55
C LEU A 19 12.19 7.38 7.95
N SER A 20 12.53 7.34 9.25
CA SER A 20 13.94 7.34 9.68
C SER A 20 14.72 6.10 9.24
N ASP A 21 14.02 5.01 8.92
CA ASP A 21 14.62 3.79 8.40
C ASP A 21 15.05 3.92 6.93
N TYR A 22 14.66 5.01 6.25
CA TYR A 22 14.95 5.27 4.86
C TYR A 22 15.79 6.54 4.70
N ASP A 23 16.81 6.48 3.84
CA ASP A 23 17.57 7.66 3.44
C ASP A 23 16.74 8.49 2.45
N CYS A 24 15.86 9.35 2.98
CA CYS A 24 14.90 10.13 2.20
C CYS A 24 14.89 11.61 2.59
N GLU A 25 14.79 12.47 1.57
CA GLU A 25 14.68 13.92 1.74
C GLU A 25 13.22 14.39 1.59
N ILE A 26 12.72 15.14 2.58
CA ILE A 26 11.36 15.72 2.54
C ILE A 26 11.43 17.12 1.92
N LEU A 27 11.19 17.20 0.61
CA LEU A 27 11.22 18.45 -0.17
C LEU A 27 9.81 18.97 -0.49
N TYR A 28 9.59 20.28 -0.30
CA TYR A 28 8.33 20.92 -0.66
C TYR A 28 8.26 21.18 -2.16
N HIS A 29 7.18 20.70 -2.80
CA HIS A 29 6.91 20.90 -4.21
C HIS A 29 5.60 21.68 -4.39
N PRO A 30 5.62 22.84 -5.07
CA PRO A 30 4.42 23.62 -5.37
C PRO A 30 3.40 22.82 -6.20
N GLY A 31 2.11 23.12 -6.02
CA GLY A 31 0.99 22.29 -6.52
C GLY A 31 1.00 21.94 -8.01
N MET A 32 1.62 22.76 -8.88
CA MET A 32 1.75 22.43 -10.31
C MET A 32 2.63 21.21 -10.59
N ALA A 33 3.55 20.85 -9.69
CA ALA A 33 4.36 19.63 -9.81
C ALA A 33 3.62 18.37 -9.32
N ASN A 34 2.49 18.53 -8.62
CA ASN A 34 1.76 17.42 -7.99
C ASN A 34 0.65 16.84 -8.88
N VAL A 35 0.53 17.27 -10.15
CA VAL A 35 -0.54 16.87 -11.07
C VAL A 35 -0.61 15.35 -11.24
N VAL A 36 0.55 14.69 -11.37
CA VAL A 36 0.62 13.22 -11.50
C VAL A 36 0.15 12.53 -10.21
N THR A 37 0.61 13.01 -9.05
CA THR A 37 0.25 12.46 -7.74
C THR A 37 -1.25 12.63 -7.44
N ASP A 38 -1.81 13.79 -7.76
CA ASP A 38 -3.24 14.07 -7.61
C ASP A 38 -4.09 13.20 -8.54
N ALA A 39 -3.69 13.06 -9.81
CA ALA A 39 -4.35 12.17 -10.75
C ALA A 39 -4.32 10.69 -10.29
N LEU A 40 -3.20 10.25 -9.71
CA LEU A 40 -3.07 8.90 -9.15
C LEU A 40 -3.90 8.71 -7.87
N SER A 41 -3.97 9.71 -6.99
CA SER A 41 -4.76 9.64 -5.76
C SER A 41 -6.26 9.56 -6.01
N ARG A 42 -6.72 10.12 -7.14
CA ARG A 42 -8.13 10.13 -7.53
C ARG A 42 -8.53 8.91 -8.36
N LYS A 43 -7.56 8.10 -8.79
CA LYS A 43 -7.86 6.87 -9.53
C LYS A 43 -8.51 5.88 -8.57
N GLU A 44 -9.77 5.55 -8.84
CA GLU A 44 -10.47 4.49 -8.12
C GLU A 44 -9.66 3.20 -8.21
N ARG A 45 -9.34 2.62 -7.05
CA ARG A 45 -8.80 1.27 -6.99
C ARG A 45 -9.98 0.33 -7.24
N GLU A 46 -10.10 -0.12 -8.48
CA GLU A 46 -10.91 -1.29 -8.79
C GLU A 46 -10.46 -2.41 -7.84
N PRO A 47 -11.34 -2.94 -6.97
CA PRO A 47 -10.98 -4.10 -6.17
C PRO A 47 -10.60 -5.19 -7.16
N LEU A 48 -9.35 -5.66 -7.10
CA LEU A 48 -8.91 -6.81 -7.85
C LEU A 48 -9.81 -7.98 -7.41
N ARG A 49 -10.87 -8.24 -8.18
CA ARG A 49 -11.74 -9.39 -7.99
C ARG A 49 -10.93 -10.59 -8.47
N VAL A 50 -10.10 -11.12 -7.59
CA VAL A 50 -9.47 -12.41 -7.79
C VAL A 50 -10.61 -13.43 -7.82
N GLN A 51 -11.05 -13.81 -9.02
CA GLN A 51 -11.93 -14.97 -9.18
C GLN A 51 -11.12 -16.17 -8.72
N ALA A 52 -11.40 -16.63 -7.49
CA ALA A 52 -10.80 -17.83 -6.94
C ALA A 52 -11.27 -19.02 -7.78
N LEU A 53 -10.40 -19.52 -8.67
CA LEU A 53 -10.55 -20.83 -9.32
C LEU A 53 -10.25 -21.93 -8.27
N VAL A 54 -10.99 -21.96 -7.17
CA VAL A 54 -10.71 -22.79 -5.98
C VAL A 54 -11.47 -24.12 -5.97
N MET A 55 -12.17 -24.51 -7.04
CA MET A 55 -12.98 -25.74 -7.01
C MET A 55 -12.58 -26.86 -7.99
N THR A 56 -11.61 -26.67 -8.89
CA THR A 56 -11.22 -27.76 -9.82
C THR A 56 -10.06 -28.62 -9.32
N ILE A 57 -9.09 -28.07 -8.60
CA ILE A 57 -7.90 -28.84 -8.16
C ILE A 57 -8.16 -29.61 -6.86
N GLY A 58 -9.02 -29.09 -5.98
CA GLY A 58 -9.22 -29.62 -4.62
C GLY A 58 -10.15 -30.83 -4.49
N LEU A 59 -10.91 -31.21 -5.53
CA LEU A 59 -11.89 -32.32 -5.45
C LEU A 59 -11.36 -33.65 -6.00
N ASP A 60 -10.32 -33.63 -6.84
CA ASP A 60 -9.74 -34.85 -7.42
C ASP A 60 -8.56 -35.39 -6.60
N ILE A 61 -7.81 -34.54 -5.90
CA ILE A 61 -6.70 -34.97 -5.04
C ILE A 61 -7.20 -35.86 -3.87
N PRO A 62 -8.28 -35.52 -3.14
CA PRO A 62 -8.79 -36.39 -2.08
C PRO A 62 -9.31 -37.73 -2.60
N LYS A 63 -9.89 -37.76 -3.82
CA LYS A 63 -10.38 -38.98 -4.46
C LYS A 63 -9.25 -39.92 -4.85
N GLN A 64 -8.10 -39.39 -5.29
CA GLN A 64 -6.94 -40.23 -5.62
C GLN A 64 -6.29 -40.83 -4.39
N ILE A 65 -6.28 -40.12 -3.25
CA ILE A 65 -5.69 -40.60 -1.98
C ILE A 65 -6.56 -41.69 -1.32
N LEU A 66 -7.90 -41.59 -1.40
CA LEU A 66 -8.80 -42.57 -0.80
C LEU A 66 -8.86 -43.90 -1.58
N ASN A 67 -8.53 -43.86 -2.88
CA ASN A 67 -8.56 -45.02 -3.77
C ASN A 67 -7.22 -45.77 -3.86
N SER A 68 -6.23 -45.41 -3.04
CA SER A 68 -4.90 -46.06 -2.95
C SER A 68 -4.74 -46.92 -1.69
#